data_AF-E6M3C1-F1
#
_entry.id   AF-E6M3C1-F1
#
_cell.length_a   1.000
_cell.length_b   1.000
_cell.length_c   1.000
_cell.angle_alpha   90.00
_cell.angle_beta   90.00
_cell.angle_gamma   90.00
#
_symmetry.space_group_name_H-M   'P 1'
#
loop_
_entity.id
_entity.type
_entity.pdbx_description
1 polymer ?
#
loop_
_entity_poly.entity_id
_entity_poly.type
_entity_poly.pdbx_seq_one_letter_code
_entity_poly.pdbx_strand_id
1 'polypeptide(L)' 'MNTLATPVDQMTQPEMFARELGFITDSHTLSVLAGRGVLTPAEYQRAHRLLWEAWTPIYQPSIVGETTG' A
#
# COMPACT_ATOMS: atom_id res chain seq x y z
N MET A 1 14.45 29.92 3.93
CA MET A 1 12.99 29.91 3.68
C MET A 1 12.52 28.48 3.86
N ASN A 2 11.78 28.19 4.93
CA ASN A 2 11.15 26.87 5.11
C ASN A 2 9.91 26.83 4.22
N THR A 3 10.03 26.25 3.03
CA THR A 3 8.90 25.95 2.17
C THR A 3 8.10 24.85 2.86
N LEU A 4 6.98 25.22 3.49
CA LEU A 4 5.99 24.26 3.97
C LEU A 4 5.44 23.54 2.73
N ALA A 5 5.94 22.34 2.47
CA ALA A 5 5.40 21.48 1.43
C ALA A 5 3.93 21.20 1.76
N THR A 6 3.02 21.63 0.90
CA THR A 6 1.60 21.29 1.04
C THR A 6 1.45 19.77 0.97
N PRO A 7 0.72 19.13 1.89
CA PRO A 7 0.43 17.70 1.81
C PRO A 7 -0.20 17.39 0.45
N VAL A 8 0.44 16.55 -0.34
CA VAL A 8 -0.11 16.07 -1.60
C VAL A 8 -0.94 14.84 -1.27
N ASP A 9 -2.23 14.87 -1.60
CA ASP A 9 -3.06 13.67 -1.56
C ASP A 9 -2.65 12.75 -2.71
N GLN A 10 -1.81 11.76 -2.38
CA GLN A 10 -1.30 10.79 -3.35
C GLN A 10 -2.41 9.88 -3.90
N MET A 11 -3.58 9.81 -3.26
CA MET A 11 -4.73 9.05 -3.78
C MET A 11 -5.35 9.69 -5.03
N THR A 12 -5.00 10.95 -5.33
CA THR A 12 -5.37 11.59 -6.60
C THR A 12 -4.56 11.08 -7.79
N GLN A 13 -3.43 10.41 -7.54
CA GLN A 13 -2.61 9.81 -8.58
C GLN A 13 -3.20 8.45 -8.98
N PRO A 14 -3.60 8.23 -10.25
CA PRO A 14 -4.27 7.00 -10.67
C PRO A 14 -3.45 5.73 -10.39
N GLU A 15 -2.14 5.80 -10.55
CA GLU A 15 -1.24 4.67 -10.30
C GLU A 15 -1.18 4.29 -8.82
N MET A 16 -1.15 5.30 -7.94
CA MET A 16 -1.15 5.13 -6.49
C MET A 16 -2.49 4.59 -5.99
N PHE A 17 -3.60 5.11 -6.54
CA PHE A 17 -4.94 4.62 -6.24
C PHE A 17 -5.14 3.18 -6.69
N ALA A 18 -4.79 2.87 -7.95
CA ALA A 18 -4.90 1.51 -8.49
C ALA A 18 -4.02 0.53 -7.74
N ARG A 19 -2.84 1.00 -7.30
CA ARG A 19 -2.01 0.32 -6.34
C ARG A 19 -2.83 0.12 -5.06
N GLU A 20 -3.12 1.12 -4.23
CA GLU A 20 -3.81 0.90 -2.92
C GLU A 20 -5.05 -0.02 -3.00
N LEU A 21 -5.85 0.12 -4.06
CA LEU A 21 -6.99 -0.75 -4.33
C LEU A 21 -6.60 -2.24 -4.52
N GLY A 22 -5.50 -2.52 -5.21
CA GLY A 22 -4.93 -3.86 -5.37
C GLY A 22 -4.54 -4.47 -4.02
N PHE A 23 -3.84 -3.72 -3.15
CA PHE A 23 -3.49 -4.19 -1.80
C PHE A 23 -4.73 -4.55 -0.98
N ILE A 24 -5.74 -3.68 -0.97
CA ILE A 24 -6.99 -3.91 -0.26
C ILE A 24 -7.68 -5.19 -0.78
N THR A 25 -7.70 -5.38 -2.10
CA THR A 25 -8.32 -6.54 -2.74
C THR A 25 -7.60 -7.84 -2.40
N ASP A 26 -6.27 -7.84 -2.43
CA ASP A 26 -5.45 -9.01 -2.10
C ASP A 26 -5.56 -9.37 -0.62
N SER A 27 -5.53 -8.36 0.27
CA SER A 27 -5.71 -8.56 1.70
C SER A 27 -7.10 -9.12 2.04
N HIS A 28 -8.15 -8.59 1.38
CA HIS A 28 -9.50 -9.11 1.52
C HIS A 28 -9.58 -10.57 1.05
N THR A 29 -8.96 -10.91 -0.07
CA THR A 29 -8.92 -12.28 -0.59
C THR A 29 -8.26 -13.23 0.40
N LEU A 30 -7.13 -12.85 0.99
CA LEU A 30 -6.47 -13.65 2.04
C LEU A 30 -7.37 -13.87 3.26
N SER A 31 -8.12 -12.84 3.68
CA SER A 31 -9.08 -12.94 4.79
C SER A 31 -10.22 -13.91 4.47
N VAL A 32 -10.78 -13.86 3.25
CA VAL A 32 -11.84 -14.78 2.81
C VAL A 32 -11.33 -16.22 2.76
N LEU A 33 -10.11 -16.45 2.25
CA LEU A 33 -9.49 -17.77 2.21
C LEU A 33 -9.26 -18.34 3.61
N ALA A 34 -8.79 -17.53 4.55
CA ALA A 34 -8.64 -17.92 5.95
C ALA A 34 -10.00 -18.22 6.60
N GLY A 35 -11.02 -17.38 6.38
CA GLY A 35 -12.38 -17.59 6.91
C GLY A 35 -13.06 -18.85 6.37
N ARG A 36 -12.67 -19.32 5.19
CA ARG A 36 -13.11 -20.59 4.59
C ARG A 36 -12.24 -21.80 5.00
N GLY A 37 -11.21 -21.60 5.81
CA GLY A 37 -10.28 -22.65 6.23
C GLY A 37 -9.35 -23.14 5.12
N VAL A 38 -9.24 -22.40 4.01
CA VAL A 38 -8.30 -22.72 2.92
C VAL A 38 -6.86 -22.43 3.34
N LEU A 39 -6.67 -21.40 4.17
CA LEU A 39 -5.38 -21.08 4.78
C LEU A 39 -5.44 -21.37 6.28
N THR A 40 -4.41 -22.04 6.79
CA THR A 40 -4.16 -22.10 8.22
C THR A 40 -3.82 -20.70 8.76
N PRO A 41 -3.96 -20.45 10.07
CA PRO A 41 -3.57 -19.18 10.67
C PRO A 41 -2.11 -18.78 10.38
N ALA A 42 -1.19 -19.76 10.34
CA ALA A 42 0.21 -19.52 10.04
C ALA A 42 0.45 -19.15 8.56
N GLU A 43 -0.25 -19.79 7.64
CA GLU A 43 -0.19 -19.46 6.21
C GLU A 43 -0.78 -18.09 5.92
N TYR A 44 -1.91 -17.77 6.54
CA TYR A 44 -2.52 -16.44 6.46
C TYR A 44 -1.55 -15.36 6.96
N GLN A 45 -0.95 -15.53 8.14
CA GLN A 45 0.02 -14.58 8.68
C GLN A 45 1.25 -14.41 7.77
N ARG A 46 1.76 -15.51 7.20
CA ARG A 46 2.90 -15.46 6.27
C ARG A 46 2.53 -14.74 4.98
N ALA A 47 1.40 -15.10 4.37
CA ALA A 47 0.93 -14.48 3.13
C ALA A 47 0.66 -12.98 3.30
N HIS A 48 0.01 -12.59 4.40
CA HIS A 48 -0.25 -11.20 4.71
C HIS A 48 1.05 -10.40 4.93
N ARG A 49 2.07 -10.98 5.57
CA ARG A 49 3.38 -10.35 5.72
C ARG A 49 4.07 -10.14 4.37
N LEU A 50 4.08 -11.15 3.51
CA LEU A 50 4.68 -11.05 2.18
C LEU A 50 3.95 -10.01 1.32
N LEU A 51 2.62 -9.94 1.42
CA LEU A 51 1.82 -8.90 0.77
C LEU A 51 2.25 -7.50 1.25
N TRP A 52 2.40 -7.30 2.56
CA TRP A 52 2.86 -6.03 3.12
C TRP A 52 4.28 -5.63 2.66
N GLU A 53 5.20 -6.59 2.63
CA GLU A 53 6.58 -6.38 2.17
C GLU A 53 6.65 -6.02 0.68
N ALA A 54 5.94 -6.76 -0.17
CA ALA A 54 5.87 -6.50 -1.61
C ALA A 54 5.27 -5.13 -1.93
N TRP A 55 4.37 -4.66 -1.06
CA TRP A 55 3.64 -3.43 -1.30
C TRP A 55 4.30 -2.18 -0.77
N THR A 56 5.17 -2.26 0.26
CA THR A 56 5.87 -1.12 0.89
C THR A 56 4.97 0.13 0.94
N PRO A 57 4.13 0.29 1.97
CA PRO A 57 3.08 1.32 1.99
C PRO A 57 3.62 2.69 1.60
N ILE A 58 2.94 3.37 0.66
CA ILE A 58 3.43 4.64 0.12
C ILE A 58 3.13 5.80 1.07
N TYR A 59 3.08 5.56 2.38
CA TYR A 59 3.21 6.61 3.39
C TYR A 59 4.65 7.17 3.46
N GLN A 60 5.41 7.12 2.35
CA GLN A 60 6.62 7.92 2.21
C GLN A 60 6.20 9.30 1.69
N PRO A 61 6.45 10.38 2.46
CA PRO A 61 6.31 11.72 1.92
C PRO A 61 7.23 11.83 0.71
N SER A 62 6.64 12.04 -0.46
CA SER A 62 7.43 12.30 -1.67
C SER A 62 8.14 13.64 -1.47
N ILE A 63 9.46 13.61 -1.26
CA ILE A 63 10.27 14.80 -1.49
C ILE A 63 10.32 14.93 -3.01
N VAL A 64 9.42 15.76 -3.55
CA VAL A 64 9.38 16.06 -4.99
C VAL A 64 10.71 16.73 -5.34
N GLY A 65 11.42 16.12 -6.28
CA GLY A 65 12.74 16.54 -6.72
C GLY A 65 12.79 18.02 -7.12
N GLU A 66 13.95 18.61 -6.84
CA GLU A 66 14.34 19.95 -7.24
C GLU A 66 13.97 20.23 -8.69
N THR A 67 13.04 21.17 -8.92
CA THR A 67 12.91 21.81 -10.23
C THR A 67 14.02 22.84 -10.35
N THR A 68 15.12 22.47 -11.01
CA THR A 68 16.04 23.45 -11.60
C THR A 68 15.30 24.17 -12.73
N GLY A 69 15.06 25.47 -12.56
CA GLY A 69 14.48 26.38 -13.54
C GLY A 69 14.90 27.79 -13.22
#